data_AF-A0AAE3L4D8-F1
#
_entry.id   AF-A0AAE3L4D8-F1
#
_cell.length_a   1.000
_cell.length_b   1.000
_cell.length_c   1.000
_cell.angle_alpha   90.00
_cell.angle_beta   90.00
_cell.angle_gamma   90.00
#
_symmetry.space_group_name_H-M   'P 1'
#
loop_
_entity.id
_entity.type
_entity.pdbx_description
1 polymer ?
#
loop_
_entity_poly.entity_id
_entity_poly.type
_entity_poly.pdbx_seq_one_letter_code
_entity_poly.pdbx_strand_id
1 'polypeptide(L)' 'MELVSPQSIRLQRNTSENRLKYKASKQDIETSNQRLINDDKKYRCVSNQDEIQFDNYIKIDNSNLSAELVAKMIKEHFAL' A
#
# COMPACT_ATOMS: atom_id res chain seq x y z
N MET A 1 -9.81 -6.25 -1.50
CA MET A 1 -8.38 -6.52 -1.23
C MET A 1 -7.81 -5.42 -0.35
N GLU A 2 -6.92 -5.76 0.57
CA GLU A 2 -6.06 -4.83 1.32
C GLU A 2 -4.57 -5.15 1.07
N LEU A 3 -3.74 -4.12 0.83
CA LEU A 3 -2.28 -4.25 0.75
C LEU A 3 -1.64 -3.53 1.93
N VAL A 4 -0.86 -4.26 2.71
CA VAL A 4 -0.21 -3.73 3.92
C VAL A 4 1.30 -3.70 3.73
N SER A 5 1.92 -2.63 4.22
CA SER A 5 3.36 -2.55 4.41
C SER A 5 3.67 -1.52 5.50
N PRO A 6 4.80 -1.67 6.23
CA PRO A 6 5.29 -0.69 7.18
C PRO A 6 5.37 0.71 6.58
N GLN A 7 5.11 1.71 7.44
CA GLN A 7 5.20 3.13 7.09
C GLN A 7 6.57 3.47 6.46
N SER A 8 7.67 2.94 7.01
CA SER A 8 9.03 3.17 6.50
C SER A 8 9.19 2.74 5.04
N ILE A 9 8.70 1.57 4.68
CA ILE A 9 8.75 1.04 3.32
C ILE A 9 7.88 1.89 2.38
N ARG A 10 6.69 2.33 2.83
CA ARG A 10 5.81 3.21 2.04
C ARG A 10 6.46 4.58 1.78
N LEU A 11 7.16 5.14 2.77
CA LEU A 11 7.91 6.40 2.64
C LEU A 11 9.05 6.25 1.63
N GLN A 12 9.84 5.18 1.70
CA GLN A 12 10.90 4.90 0.73
C GLN A 12 10.36 4.76 -0.71
N ARG A 13 9.21 4.10 -0.89
CA ARG A 13 8.59 3.93 -2.22
C ARG A 13 8.07 5.24 -2.80
N ASN A 14 7.59 6.17 -1.96
CA ASN A 14 7.08 7.46 -2.41
C ASN A 14 8.14 8.31 -3.12
N THR A 15 9.42 8.11 -2.80
CA THR A 15 10.55 8.85 -3.39
C THR A 15 11.18 8.13 -4.58
N SER A 16 10.66 6.97 -5.00
CA SER A 16 11.16 6.27 -6.19
C SER A 16 10.92 7.09 -7.47
N GLU A 17 11.85 6.99 -8.43
CA GLU A 17 11.81 7.74 -9.70
C GLU A 17 10.48 7.55 -10.45
N ASN A 18 10.00 6.31 -10.52
CA ASN A 18 8.72 5.96 -11.12
C ASN A 18 7.59 6.80 -10.49
N ARG A 19 7.61 6.97 -9.16
CA ARG A 19 6.56 7.73 -8.45
C ARG A 19 6.65 9.23 -8.65
N LEU A 20 7.86 9.79 -8.66
CA LEU A 20 8.07 11.22 -8.92
C LEU A 20 7.69 11.59 -10.37
N LYS A 21 7.92 10.67 -11.32
CA LYS A 21 7.63 10.89 -12.74
C LYS A 21 6.15 10.77 -13.07
N TYR A 22 5.47 9.74 -12.57
CA TYR A 22 4.10 9.42 -13.00
C TYR A 22 3.00 9.77 -11.97
N LYS A 23 3.35 10.30 -10.78
CA LYS A 23 2.36 10.73 -9.79
C LYS A 23 2.69 12.14 -9.29
N ALA A 24 2.05 13.15 -9.89
CA ALA A 24 2.26 14.56 -9.56
C ALA A 24 2.18 14.86 -8.05
N SER A 25 1.24 14.25 -7.33
CA SER A 25 1.09 14.42 -5.88
C SER A 25 2.29 13.94 -5.04
N LYS A 26 3.27 13.27 -5.65
CA LYS A 26 4.47 12.74 -4.99
C LYS A 26 5.72 13.55 -5.32
N GLN A 27 5.64 14.52 -6.23
CA GLN A 27 6.74 15.42 -6.57
C GLN A 27 7.12 16.32 -5.39
N ASP A 28 6.13 16.79 -4.62
CA ASP A 28 6.35 17.38 -3.32
C ASP A 28 6.52 16.28 -2.27
N ILE A 29 7.76 15.83 -2.10
CA ILE A 29 8.14 14.72 -1.22
C ILE A 29 7.82 15.04 0.24
N GLU A 30 8.17 16.24 0.70
CA GLU A 30 8.02 16.63 2.10
C GLU A 30 6.54 16.64 2.48
N THR A 31 5.71 17.35 1.73
CA THR A 31 4.27 17.42 1.99
C THR A 31 3.62 16.05 1.85
N SER A 32 3.99 15.27 0.83
CA SER A 32 3.46 13.90 0.64
C SER A 32 3.81 12.98 1.82
N ASN A 33 5.05 13.03 2.31
CA ASN A 33 5.50 12.19 3.41
C ASN A 33 4.87 12.61 4.73
N GLN A 34 4.76 13.91 4.99
CA GLN A 34 4.08 14.41 6.19
C GLN A 34 2.61 14.03 6.22
N ARG A 35 1.91 14.09 5.08
CA ARG A 35 0.52 13.58 5.00
C ARG A 35 0.44 12.11 5.39
N LEU A 36 1.31 11.27 4.84
CA LEU A 36 1.33 9.84 5.16
C LEU A 36 1.56 9.59 6.66
N ILE A 37 2.52 10.30 7.27
CA ILE A 37 2.82 10.19 8.70
C ILE A 37 1.63 10.64 9.55
N ASN A 38 1.00 11.75 9.19
CA ASN A 38 -0.14 12.30 9.92
C ASN A 38 -1.37 11.40 9.80
N ASP A 39 -1.63 10.83 8.62
CA ASP A 39 -2.74 9.92 8.39
C ASP A 39 -2.57 8.63 9.20
N ASP A 40 -1.37 8.03 9.18
CA ASP A 40 -1.07 6.82 9.98
C ASP A 40 -1.15 7.08 11.50
N LYS A 41 -0.89 8.31 11.97
CA LYS A 41 -1.05 8.69 13.38
C LYS A 41 -2.52 8.91 13.75
N LYS A 42 -3.31 9.46 12.84
CA LYS A 42 -4.69 9.90 13.11
C LYS A 42 -5.71 8.79 12.89
N TYR A 43 -5.47 7.90 11.93
CA TYR A 43 -6.44 6.91 11.48
C TYR A 43 -5.88 5.50 11.57
N ARG A 44 -6.79 4.54 11.74
CA ARG A 44 -6.50 3.12 11.57
C ARG A 44 -6.58 2.77 10.08
N CYS A 45 -5.42 2.68 9.43
CA CYS A 45 -5.30 2.39 8.00
C CYS A 45 -5.18 0.91 7.65
N VAL A 46 -5.15 0.02 8.66
CA VAL A 46 -5.00 -1.42 8.49
C VAL A 46 -6.07 -2.14 9.31
N SER A 47 -6.79 -3.08 8.70
CA SER A 47 -7.78 -3.89 9.41
C SER A 47 -7.11 -4.77 10.46
N ASN A 48 -7.84 -5.14 11.51
CA ASN A 48 -7.40 -6.20 12.41
C ASN A 48 -7.51 -7.57 11.73
N GLN A 49 -6.88 -8.57 12.34
CA GLN A 49 -7.06 -9.96 11.94
C GLN A 49 -8.54 -10.34 12.07
N ASP A 50 -9.08 -11.03 11.05
CA ASP A 50 -10.45 -11.53 10.96
C ASP A 50 -11.57 -10.47 11.05
N GLU A 51 -11.23 -9.18 10.94
CA GLU A 51 -12.20 -8.08 10.95
C GLU A 51 -13.04 -8.04 9.67
N ILE A 52 -12.44 -8.38 8.54
CA ILE A 52 -13.13 -8.41 7.24
C ILE A 52 -13.35 -9.86 6.85
N GLN A 53 -14.61 -10.29 6.85
CA GLN A 53 -15.02 -11.69 6.66
C GLN A 53 -15.76 -11.91 5.34
N PHE A 54 -15.53 -11.07 4.32
CA PHE A 54 -16.13 -11.29 3.01
C PHE A 54 -15.39 -12.41 2.26
N ASP A 55 -16.14 -13.28 1.57
CA ASP A 55 -15.56 -14.40 0.80
C ASP A 55 -14.56 -13.93 -0.27
N ASN A 56 -14.82 -12.76 -0.87
CA ASN A 56 -13.99 -12.16 -1.90
C ASN A 56 -13.02 -11.11 -1.33
N TYR A 57 -12.38 -11.44 -0.20
CA TYR A 57 -11.43 -10.58 0.47
C TYR A 57 -10.08 -11.28 0.65
N ILE A 58 -9.02 -10.57 0.29
CA ILE A 58 -7.64 -10.96 0.55
C ILE A 58 -6.87 -9.78 1.13
N LYS A 59 -6.07 -10.07 2.15
CA LYS A 59 -5.12 -9.16 2.78
C LYS A 59 -3.71 -9.65 2.50
N ILE A 60 -2.87 -8.80 1.90
CA ILE A 60 -1.52 -9.17 1.48
C ILE A 60 -0.52 -8.20 2.10
N ASP A 61 0.46 -8.73 2.85
CA ASP A 61 1.64 -7.96 3.22
C ASP A 61 2.61 -7.93 2.02
N ASN A 62 2.76 -6.76 1.42
CA ASN A 62 3.62 -6.56 0.25
C ASN A 62 4.96 -5.89 0.60
N SER A 63 5.42 -5.99 1.85
CA SER A 63 6.68 -5.41 2.29
C SER A 63 7.88 -5.92 1.49
N ASN A 64 7.92 -7.23 1.24
CA ASN A 64 9.04 -7.93 0.60
C ASN A 64 8.65 -8.65 -0.70
N LEU A 65 7.44 -8.39 -1.20
CA LEU A 65 6.93 -9.01 -2.43
C LEU A 65 7.08 -8.06 -3.61
N SER A 66 7.39 -8.61 -4.79
CA SER A 66 7.41 -7.83 -6.02
C SER A 66 5.99 -7.42 -6.45
N ALA A 67 5.89 -6.32 -7.19
CA ALA A 67 4.60 -5.86 -7.72
C ALA A 67 3.95 -6.91 -8.64
N GLU A 68 4.76 -7.66 -9.39
CA GLU A 68 4.30 -8.73 -10.28
C GLU A 68 3.69 -9.91 -9.51
N LEU A 69 4.37 -10.37 -8.46
CA LEU A 69 3.88 -11.48 -7.65
C LEU A 69 2.57 -11.12 -6.96
N VAL A 70 2.49 -9.93 -6.37
CA VAL A 70 1.24 -9.44 -5.76
C VAL A 70 0.12 -9.34 -6.79
N ALA A 71 0.40 -8.82 -7.99
CA ALA A 71 -0.59 -8.76 -9.07
C ALA A 71 -1.09 -10.16 -9.48
N LYS A 72 -0.19 -11.16 -9.55
CA LYS A 72 -0.56 -12.54 -9.83
C LYS A 72 -1.48 -13.12 -8.75
N MET A 73 -1.14 -12.94 -7.46
CA MET A 73 -1.98 -13.39 -6.35
C MET A 73 -3.40 -12.79 -6.39
N ILE A 74 -3.50 -11.51 -6.75
CA ILE A 74 -4.78 -10.82 -6.92
C ILE A 74 -5.58 -11.46 -8.06
N LYS A 75 -4.96 -11.65 -9.23
CA LYS A 75 -5.64 -12.28 -10.37
C LYS A 75 -6.15 -13.67 -10.06
N GLU A 76 -5.33 -14.47 -9.39
CA GLU A 76 -5.70 -15.84 -8.99
C GLU A 76 -6.86 -15.84 -7.98
N HIS A 77 -6.84 -14.96 -6.98
CA HIS A 77 -7.90 -14.89 -5.96
C HIS A 77 -9.23 -14.38 -6.53
N PHE A 78 -9.18 -13.36 -7.40
CA PHE A 78 -10.37 -12.72 -7.96
C PHE A 78 -10.82 -13.27 -9.32
N ALA A 79 -10.11 -14.27 -9.86
CA ALA A 79 -10.32 -14.84 -11.19
C ALA A 79 -10.36 -13.78 -12.33
N LEU A 80 -9.35 -12.91 -12.37
CA LEU A 80 -9.21 -11.77 -13.32
C LEU A 80 -8.22 -12.01 -14.47
#